data_AF-A0A8J7WUI2-F1
#
_entry.id   AF-A0A8J7WUI2-F1
#
_cell.length_a   1.000
_cell.length_b   1.000
_cell.length_c   1.000
_cell.angle_alpha   90.00
_cell.angle_beta   90.00
_cell.angle_gamma   90.00
#
_symmetry.space_group_name_H-M   'P 1'
#
loop_
_entity.id
_entity.type
_entity.pdbx_description
1 polymer ?
#
loop_
_entity_poly.entity_id
_entity_poly.type
_entity_poly.pdbx_seq_one_letter_code
_entity_poly.pdbx_strand_id
1 'polypeptide(L)'
;MIHFRILTKNEKYFALAFVLGFILKYNYLCLVIYQAPLILPLLLKNIIIFLFSYFFILPLLKNKAGRYTLFFFLLFYTLFFLANVWYNRYFGNYLSLSDMLMGQGVRPFSVLIKQLIKFYDFIFVFDLIIAGLYVSKEQISYKLKYIFSYLVHFKIKHPIFIILFLLAFQILGTNHFLGKEKPTTLFNQSTSAFVNVYGILPLYFFEFLSFYQSENINEQDSPPATAAENLIDEEVIKDKIKISNIIVIQLESLDRKIIGYEHKGIPITPFLNELKKKSLFFDNFYAQHINGSFDAEFSFLT
;
A
#
# COMPACT_ATOMS: atom_id res chain seq x y z
N MET A 1 -25.46 16.13 -17.38
CA MET A 1 -25.29 17.59 -17.25
C MET A 1 -26.32 18.30 -16.34
N ILE A 2 -27.37 17.64 -15.84
CA ILE A 2 -28.47 18.29 -15.09
C ILE A 2 -28.16 18.48 -13.59
N HIS A 3 -27.46 17.54 -12.93
CA HIS A 3 -27.19 17.63 -11.48
C HIS A 3 -26.26 18.79 -11.10
N PHE A 4 -25.19 19.00 -11.86
CA PHE A 4 -24.25 20.10 -11.61
C PHE A 4 -24.88 21.48 -11.86
N ARG A 5 -25.86 21.58 -12.77
CA ARG A 5 -26.58 22.83 -13.03
C ARG A 5 -27.51 23.26 -11.89
N ILE A 6 -27.99 22.30 -11.09
CA ILE A 6 -28.90 22.54 -9.96
C ILE A 6 -28.15 22.96 -8.68
N LEU A 7 -26.84 22.68 -8.61
CA LEU A 7 -26.01 23.06 -7.47
C LEU A 7 -25.82 24.58 -7.38
N THR A 8 -25.83 25.10 -6.16
CA THR A 8 -25.47 26.49 -5.90
C THR A 8 -24.00 26.75 -6.21
N LYS A 9 -23.60 28.02 -6.27
CA LYS A 9 -22.20 28.40 -6.52
C LYS A 9 -21.26 27.78 -5.46
N ASN A 10 -21.68 27.78 -4.19
CA ASN A 10 -20.92 27.21 -3.08
C ASN A 10 -20.81 25.68 -3.17
N GLU A 11 -21.94 25.01 -3.47
CA GLU A 11 -21.95 23.55 -3.65
C GLU A 11 -21.07 23.10 -4.82
N LYS A 12 -20.97 23.91 -5.89
CA LYS A 12 -20.06 23.64 -7.02
C LYS A 12 -18.60 23.72 -6.62
N TYR A 13 -18.21 24.70 -5.80
CA TYR A 13 -16.84 24.78 -5.31
C TYR A 13 -16.50 23.63 -4.36
N PHE A 14 -17.42 23.26 -3.47
CA PHE A 14 -17.25 22.07 -2.63
C PHE A 14 -17.09 20.81 -3.49
N ALA A 15 -17.98 20.61 -4.47
CA ALA A 15 -17.94 19.47 -5.39
C ALA A 15 -16.61 19.38 -6.14
N LEU A 16 -16.14 20.52 -6.66
CA LEU A 16 -14.87 20.60 -7.38
C LEU A 16 -13.70 20.23 -6.47
N ALA A 17 -13.63 20.82 -5.26
CA ALA A 17 -12.59 20.53 -4.29
C ALA A 17 -12.58 19.05 -3.89
N PHE A 18 -13.75 18.48 -3.61
CA PHE A 18 -13.89 17.08 -3.24
C PHE A 18 -13.42 16.14 -4.37
N VAL A 19 -13.94 16.30 -5.59
CA VAL A 19 -13.65 15.38 -6.70
C VAL A 19 -12.20 15.52 -7.17
N LEU A 20 -11.71 16.75 -7.37
CA LEU A 20 -10.32 16.97 -7.78
C LEU A 20 -9.35 16.55 -6.68
N GLY A 21 -9.63 16.91 -5.43
CA GLY A 21 -8.83 16.50 -4.28
C GLY A 21 -8.71 14.99 -4.17
N PHE A 22 -9.83 14.28 -4.30
CA PHE A 22 -9.85 12.82 -4.29
C PHE A 22 -9.05 12.22 -5.46
N ILE A 23 -9.29 12.68 -6.69
CA ILE A 23 -8.59 12.17 -7.89
C ILE A 23 -7.09 12.43 -7.79
N LEU A 24 -6.66 13.64 -7.42
CA LEU A 24 -5.23 13.99 -7.33
C LEU A 24 -4.50 13.09 -6.32
N LYS A 25 -5.06 12.93 -5.13
CA LYS A 25 -4.51 12.05 -4.08
C LYS A 25 -4.51 10.59 -4.51
N TYR A 26 -5.59 10.11 -5.14
CA TYR A 26 -5.69 8.74 -5.63
C TYR A 26 -4.62 8.44 -6.69
N ASN A 27 -4.43 9.34 -7.66
CA ASN A 27 -3.39 9.20 -8.67
C ASN A 27 -1.99 9.27 -8.06
N TYR A 28 -1.75 10.16 -7.10
CA TYR A 28 -0.47 10.24 -6.40
C TYR A 28 -0.17 8.94 -5.64
N LEU A 29 -1.15 8.38 -4.92
CA LEU A 29 -0.99 7.08 -4.26
C LEU A 29 -0.64 6.00 -5.30
N CYS A 30 -1.40 5.88 -6.38
CA CYS A 30 -1.16 4.85 -7.38
C CYS A 30 0.21 5.01 -8.06
N LEU A 31 0.63 6.22 -8.43
CA LEU A 31 1.85 6.43 -9.21
C LEU A 31 3.12 6.47 -8.37
N VAL A 32 3.08 7.18 -7.23
CA VAL A 32 4.28 7.44 -6.43
C VAL A 32 4.46 6.38 -5.34
N ILE A 33 3.38 6.04 -4.63
CA ILE A 33 3.45 5.16 -3.46
C ILE A 33 3.38 3.70 -3.89
N TYR A 34 2.34 3.32 -4.64
CA TYR A 34 2.12 1.95 -5.08
C TYR A 34 2.84 1.61 -6.39
N GLN A 35 3.44 2.60 -7.08
CA GLN A 35 4.21 2.42 -8.31
C GLN A 35 3.46 1.59 -9.37
N ALA A 36 2.20 1.91 -9.57
CA ALA A 36 1.31 1.21 -10.47
C ALA A 36 1.87 1.20 -11.91
N PRO A 37 2.11 0.01 -12.52
CA PRO A 37 2.92 -0.11 -13.73
C PRO A 37 2.24 0.45 -15.00
N LEU A 38 0.90 0.43 -15.08
CA LEU A 38 0.17 0.90 -16.25
C LEU A 38 -0.63 2.18 -15.96
N ILE A 39 -0.47 3.17 -16.83
CA ILE A 39 -1.15 4.47 -16.75
C ILE A 39 -2.58 4.39 -17.31
N LEU A 40 -2.81 3.59 -18.36
CA LEU A 40 -4.12 3.51 -19.02
C LEU A 40 -5.25 3.05 -18.08
N PRO A 41 -5.08 1.98 -17.26
CA PRO A 41 -6.06 1.60 -16.24
C PRO A 41 -6.34 2.71 -15.23
N LEU A 42 -5.34 3.51 -14.89
CA LEU A 42 -5.49 4.62 -13.95
C LEU A 42 -6.37 5.74 -14.54
N LEU A 43 -6.19 6.06 -15.83
CA LEU A 43 -7.07 6.99 -16.53
C LEU A 43 -8.53 6.49 -16.58
N LEU A 44 -8.74 5.19 -16.84
CA LEU A 44 -10.07 4.58 -16.79
C LEU A 44 -10.68 4.66 -15.39
N LYS A 45 -9.90 4.40 -14.33
CA LYS A 45 -10.33 4.57 -12.93
C LYS A 45 -10.74 6.01 -12.64
N ASN A 46 -10.01 7.00 -13.14
CA ASN A 46 -10.38 8.41 -12.98
C ASN A 46 -11.73 8.75 -13.63
N ILE A 47 -12.00 8.21 -14.83
CA ILE A 47 -13.30 8.36 -15.50
C ILE A 47 -14.41 7.70 -14.66
N ILE A 48 -14.17 6.49 -14.13
CA ILE A 48 -15.13 5.78 -13.28
C ILE A 48 -15.40 6.58 -12.00
N ILE A 49 -14.35 7.07 -11.31
CA ILE A 49 -14.47 7.90 -10.10
C ILE A 49 -15.26 9.17 -10.40
N PHE A 50 -15.01 9.83 -11.54
CA PHE A 50 -15.74 11.02 -11.94
C PHE A 50 -17.23 10.73 -12.20
N LEU A 51 -17.54 9.67 -12.96
CA LEU A 51 -18.92 9.25 -13.21
C LEU A 51 -19.65 8.86 -11.92
N PHE A 52 -19.00 8.06 -11.08
CA PHE A 52 -19.53 7.66 -9.77
C PHE A 52 -19.79 8.88 -8.89
N SER A 53 -18.83 9.81 -8.82
CA SER A 53 -18.99 11.05 -8.06
C SER A 53 -20.15 11.88 -8.58
N TYR A 54 -20.27 12.02 -9.91
CA TYR A 54 -21.33 12.81 -10.53
C TYR A 54 -22.74 12.25 -10.27
N PHE A 55 -22.92 10.94 -10.36
CA PHE A 55 -24.23 10.30 -10.19
C PHE A 55 -24.60 10.01 -8.73
N PHE A 56 -23.64 9.63 -7.88
CA PHE A 56 -23.91 9.17 -6.52
C PHE A 56 -23.49 10.16 -5.44
N ILE A 57 -22.36 10.84 -5.59
CA ILE A 57 -21.80 11.68 -4.52
C ILE A 57 -22.36 13.11 -4.56
N LEU A 58 -22.39 13.75 -5.73
CA LEU A 58 -22.86 15.14 -5.86
C LEU A 58 -24.30 15.36 -5.36
N PRO A 59 -25.26 14.44 -5.52
CA PRO A 59 -26.59 14.61 -4.94
C PRO A 59 -26.60 14.76 -3.41
N LEU A 60 -25.63 14.20 -2.68
CA LEU A 60 -25.55 14.32 -1.21
C LEU A 60 -25.26 15.76 -0.76
N LEU A 61 -24.66 16.59 -1.62
CA LEU A 61 -24.33 17.97 -1.30
C LEU A 61 -25.54 18.87 -1.06
N LYS A 62 -26.72 18.43 -1.55
CA LYS A 62 -27.99 19.14 -1.33
C LYS A 62 -28.46 19.07 0.12
N ASN A 63 -28.02 18.07 0.88
CA ASN A 63 -28.35 17.91 2.29
C ASN A 63 -27.18 18.39 3.15
N LYS A 64 -27.48 19.18 4.20
CA LYS A 64 -26.49 19.60 5.20
C LYS A 64 -25.74 18.39 5.78
N ALA A 65 -26.46 17.34 6.18
CA ALA A 65 -25.84 16.13 6.71
C ALA A 65 -24.88 15.49 5.70
N GLY A 66 -25.29 15.40 4.43
CA GLY A 66 -24.45 14.86 3.35
C GLY A 66 -23.17 15.68 3.12
N ARG A 67 -23.23 17.01 3.21
CA ARG A 67 -22.03 17.88 3.13
C ARG A 67 -21.05 17.60 4.26
N TYR A 68 -21.52 17.48 5.50
CA TYR A 68 -20.66 17.12 6.62
C TYR A 68 -20.08 15.71 6.47
N THR A 69 -20.88 14.73 6.07
CA THR A 69 -20.38 13.36 5.80
C THR A 69 -19.27 13.36 4.76
N LEU A 70 -19.45 14.09 3.65
CA LEU A 70 -18.43 14.18 2.60
C LEU A 70 -17.18 14.96 3.05
N PHE A 71 -17.36 16.00 3.86
CA PHE A 71 -16.23 16.74 4.43
C PHE A 71 -15.40 15.85 5.37
N PHE A 72 -16.03 15.12 6.29
CA PHE A 72 -15.31 14.20 7.18
C PHE A 72 -14.69 13.04 6.42
N PHE A 73 -15.35 12.51 5.39
CA PHE A 73 -14.75 11.53 4.50
C PHE A 73 -13.48 12.07 3.83
N LEU A 74 -13.53 13.30 3.29
CA LEU A 74 -12.37 13.95 2.69
C LEU A 74 -11.24 14.19 3.71
N LEU A 75 -11.59 14.54 4.95
CA LEU A 75 -10.65 14.69 6.06
C LEU A 75 -9.92 13.37 6.34
N PHE A 76 -10.65 12.28 6.58
CA PHE A 76 -10.04 10.97 6.85
C PHE A 76 -9.21 10.48 5.66
N TYR A 77 -9.70 10.68 4.44
CA TYR A 77 -8.96 10.32 3.24
C TYR A 77 -7.65 11.12 3.10
N THR A 78 -7.67 12.41 3.45
CA THR A 78 -6.47 13.27 3.44
C THR A 78 -5.46 12.83 4.51
N LEU A 79 -5.93 12.45 5.70
CA LEU A 79 -5.07 11.91 6.75
C LEU A 79 -4.43 10.57 6.33
N PHE A 80 -5.23 9.66 5.78
CA PHE A 80 -4.75 8.40 5.22
C PHE A 80 -3.71 8.61 4.11
N PHE A 81 -3.97 9.57 3.23
CA PHE A 81 -3.04 9.97 2.17
C PHE A 81 -1.70 10.46 2.73
N LEU A 82 -1.74 11.43 3.66
CA LEU A 82 -0.52 12.00 4.26
C LEU A 82 0.27 10.94 5.05
N ALA A 83 -0.41 10.04 5.76
CA ALA A 83 0.24 8.94 6.45
C ALA A 83 1.03 8.05 5.47
N ASN A 84 0.43 7.69 4.33
CA ASN A 84 1.12 6.93 3.28
C ASN A 84 2.29 7.72 2.67
N VAL A 85 2.14 9.02 2.44
CA VAL A 85 3.21 9.87 1.90
C VAL A 85 4.41 9.93 2.84
N TRP A 86 4.18 10.16 4.13
CA TRP A 86 5.25 10.25 5.11
C TRP A 86 5.91 8.90 5.35
N TYR A 87 5.12 7.82 5.41
CA TYR A 87 5.63 6.47 5.53
C TYR A 87 6.53 6.10 4.35
N ASN A 88 6.07 6.37 3.12
CA ASN A 88 6.84 6.09 1.91
C ASN A 88 8.14 6.89 1.81
N ARG A 89 8.16 8.14 2.27
CA ARG A 89 9.40 8.94 2.32
C ARG A 89 10.47 8.33 3.21
N TYR A 90 10.07 7.62 4.26
CA TYR A 90 11.01 7.01 5.20
C TYR A 90 11.36 5.57 4.82
N PHE A 91 10.36 4.74 4.55
CA PHE A 91 10.53 3.31 4.31
C PHE A 91 10.60 2.91 2.84
N GLY A 92 10.31 3.83 1.91
CA GLY A 92 10.25 3.53 0.48
C GLY A 92 9.05 2.66 0.06
N ASN A 93 8.15 2.33 0.99
CA ASN A 93 6.99 1.45 0.75
C ASN A 93 5.66 2.13 1.13
N TYR A 94 4.51 1.49 0.86
CA TYR A 94 3.21 1.97 1.35
C TYR A 94 2.99 1.56 2.81
N LEU A 95 2.08 2.25 3.51
CA LEU A 95 1.76 1.95 4.91
C LEU A 95 0.84 0.71 4.97
N SER A 96 1.39 -0.49 5.20
CA SER A 96 0.61 -1.73 5.29
C SER A 96 -0.14 -1.86 6.62
N LEU A 97 -1.19 -2.70 6.67
CA LEU A 97 -1.87 -3.00 7.94
C LEU A 97 -0.94 -3.66 8.96
N SER A 98 -0.04 -4.53 8.49
CA SER A 98 0.95 -5.19 9.34
C SER A 98 1.82 -4.14 10.03
N ASP A 99 2.33 -3.15 9.29
CA ASP A 99 3.18 -2.09 9.86
C ASP A 99 2.40 -1.19 10.83
N MET A 100 1.13 -0.91 10.55
CA MET A 100 0.26 -0.13 11.43
C MET A 100 -0.01 -0.83 12.76
N LEU A 101 -0.15 -2.15 12.76
CA LEU A 101 -0.50 -2.94 13.94
C LEU A 101 0.74 -3.42 14.71
N MET A 102 1.77 -3.85 14.00
CA MET A 102 2.97 -4.42 14.60
C MET A 102 3.91 -3.34 15.13
N GLY A 103 3.99 -2.16 14.51
CA GLY A 103 4.59 -0.94 15.10
C GLY A 103 6.03 -1.06 15.65
N GLN A 104 6.76 -2.13 15.32
CA GLN A 104 8.11 -2.38 15.82
C GLN A 104 9.11 -1.66 14.92
N GLY A 105 9.68 -0.54 15.39
CA GLY A 105 10.87 0.05 14.74
C GLY A 105 10.97 1.57 14.74
N VAL A 106 9.90 2.32 15.01
CA VAL A 106 9.96 3.80 14.88
C VAL A 106 10.27 4.50 16.19
N ARG A 107 11.55 4.57 16.56
CA ARG A 107 12.01 5.41 17.68
C ARG A 107 13.14 6.35 17.25
N PRO A 108 13.02 7.68 17.48
CA PRO A 108 11.87 8.45 17.96
C PRO A 108 10.98 8.95 16.80
N PHE A 109 9.76 8.41 16.70
CA PHE A 109 8.71 8.77 15.72
C PHE A 109 8.44 10.28 15.57
N SER A 110 8.49 11.03 16.68
CA SER A 110 8.20 12.47 16.69
C SER A 110 9.26 13.33 15.99
N VAL A 111 10.54 12.95 16.09
CA VAL A 111 11.65 13.64 15.41
C VAL A 111 11.62 13.30 13.92
N LEU A 112 11.35 12.03 13.62
CA LEU A 112 11.23 11.54 12.26
C LEU A 112 10.11 12.23 11.48
N ILE A 113 8.91 12.34 12.05
CA ILE A 113 7.77 13.00 11.39
C ILE A 113 8.07 14.47 11.09
N LYS A 114 8.71 15.20 11.99
CA LYS A 114 9.07 16.61 11.76
C LYS A 114 10.01 16.78 10.58
N GLN A 115 10.90 15.82 10.33
CA GLN A 115 11.80 15.82 9.18
C GLN A 115 11.12 15.34 7.88
N LEU A 116 10.09 14.50 8.00
CA LEU A 116 9.35 13.95 6.86
C LEU A 116 8.32 14.92 6.27
N ILE A 117 7.73 15.79 7.11
CA ILE A 117 6.76 16.79 6.67
C ILE A 117 7.48 17.86 5.86
N LYS A 118 7.07 18.03 4.60
CA LYS A 118 7.63 19.04 3.70
C LYS A 118 6.60 20.15 3.46
N PHE A 119 7.08 21.36 3.19
CA PHE A 119 6.19 22.52 3.02
C PHE A 119 5.17 22.34 1.88
N TYR A 120 5.51 21.60 0.82
CA TYR A 120 4.56 21.33 -0.26
C TYR A 120 3.43 20.35 0.13
N ASP A 121 3.50 19.69 1.29
CA ASP A 121 2.42 18.82 1.78
C ASP A 121 1.13 19.61 2.03
N PHE A 122 1.25 20.90 2.34
CA PHE A 122 0.11 21.80 2.51
C PHE A 122 -0.77 21.92 1.25
N ILE A 123 -0.22 21.67 0.06
CA ILE A 123 -1.00 21.64 -1.19
C ILE A 123 -2.08 20.56 -1.14
N PHE A 124 -1.79 19.41 -0.50
CA PHE A 124 -2.74 18.31 -0.37
C PHE A 124 -3.83 18.54 0.68
N VAL A 125 -3.74 19.62 1.46
CA VAL A 125 -4.76 20.04 2.45
C VAL A 125 -5.63 21.17 1.89
N PHE A 126 -5.24 21.78 0.77
CA PHE A 126 -5.93 22.94 0.21
C PHE A 126 -7.38 22.65 -0.21
N ASP A 127 -7.63 21.46 -0.75
CA ASP A 127 -8.99 21.00 -1.07
C ASP A 127 -9.88 20.89 0.18
N LEU A 128 -9.31 20.48 1.31
CA LEU A 128 -10.00 20.43 2.60
C LEU A 128 -10.36 21.82 3.11
N ILE A 129 -9.48 22.80 2.94
CA ILE A 129 -9.76 24.21 3.30
C ILE A 129 -10.95 24.73 2.47
N ILE A 130 -10.92 24.50 1.15
CA ILE A 130 -12.02 24.90 0.26
C ILE A 130 -13.32 24.21 0.68
N ALA A 131 -13.30 22.89 0.88
CA ALA A 131 -14.47 22.13 1.31
C ALA A 131 -15.02 22.64 2.66
N GLY A 132 -14.13 22.95 3.62
CA GLY A 132 -14.50 23.48 4.94
C GLY A 132 -15.17 24.85 4.88
N LEU A 133 -14.72 25.76 4.00
CA LEU A 133 -15.33 27.08 3.83
C LEU A 133 -16.78 27.02 3.31
N TYR A 134 -17.11 25.98 2.54
CA TYR A 134 -18.42 25.81 1.91
C TYR A 134 -19.33 24.77 2.57
N VAL A 135 -18.85 24.02 3.58
CA VAL A 135 -19.65 22.96 4.23
C VAL A 135 -20.91 23.50 4.94
N SER A 136 -20.79 24.69 5.55
CA SER A 136 -21.82 25.31 6.39
C SER A 136 -22.61 26.43 5.70
N LYS A 137 -22.20 26.87 4.49
CA LYS A 137 -22.87 27.97 3.79
C LYS A 137 -24.06 27.45 2.97
N GLU A 138 -25.16 28.20 3.06
CA GLU A 138 -26.47 28.03 2.40
C GLU A 138 -27.44 26.95 2.94
N GLN A 139 -28.60 27.45 3.37
CA GLN A 139 -29.86 26.72 3.53
C GLN A 139 -30.72 26.99 2.29
N ILE A 140 -30.89 25.98 1.43
CA ILE A 140 -32.11 25.86 0.64
C ILE A 140 -32.74 24.55 1.10
N SER A 141 -33.84 24.65 1.83
CA SER A 141 -34.61 23.50 2.30
C SER A 141 -35.26 22.80 1.10
N TYR A 142 -34.51 21.95 0.41
CA TYR A 142 -35.09 21.00 -0.52
C TYR A 142 -35.89 19.99 0.30
N LYS A 143 -37.23 20.01 0.20
CA LYS A 143 -38.10 19.02 0.83
C LYS A 143 -37.56 17.61 0.54
N LEU A 144 -37.20 16.84 1.57
CA LEU A 144 -36.63 15.47 1.47
C LEU A 144 -37.44 14.56 0.53
N LYS A 145 -38.76 14.78 0.44
CA LYS A 145 -39.70 14.06 -0.43
C LYS A 145 -39.33 14.16 -1.93
N TYR A 146 -38.68 15.24 -2.36
CA TYR A 146 -38.21 15.40 -3.75
C TYR A 146 -36.89 14.68 -4.03
N ILE A 147 -36.01 14.47 -3.04
CA ILE A 147 -34.72 13.80 -3.25
C ILE A 147 -34.93 12.29 -3.47
N PHE A 148 -35.77 11.67 -2.63
CA PHE A 148 -36.13 10.25 -2.78
C PHE A 148 -37.02 10.00 -4.00
N SER A 149 -38.00 10.88 -4.27
CA SER A 149 -38.82 10.75 -5.48
C SER A 149 -38.00 10.93 -6.77
N TYR A 150 -37.02 11.84 -6.80
CA TYR A 150 -36.18 12.07 -7.99
C TYR A 150 -35.13 10.96 -8.20
N LEU A 151 -34.57 10.38 -7.13
CA LEU A 151 -33.75 9.17 -7.21
C LEU A 151 -34.57 7.96 -7.73
N VAL A 152 -35.84 7.84 -7.34
CA VAL A 152 -36.71 6.73 -7.78
C VAL A 152 -37.27 6.93 -9.20
N HIS A 153 -37.45 8.17 -9.67
CA HIS A 153 -38.04 8.46 -11.00
C HIS A 153 -37.02 8.63 -12.14
N PHE A 154 -35.73 8.79 -11.86
CA PHE A 154 -34.71 8.68 -12.89
C PHE A 154 -34.36 7.20 -13.08
N LYS A 155 -34.19 6.76 -14.33
CA LYS A 155 -33.73 5.42 -14.70
C LYS A 155 -32.27 5.16 -14.22
N ILE A 156 -32.04 5.10 -12.91
CA ILE A 156 -30.75 4.86 -12.23
C ILE A 156 -30.08 3.55 -12.69
N LYS A 157 -30.85 2.65 -13.31
CA LYS A 157 -30.33 1.43 -13.93
C LYS A 157 -29.21 1.72 -14.93
N HIS A 158 -29.39 2.65 -15.86
CA HIS A 158 -28.43 2.85 -16.96
C HIS A 158 -27.02 3.34 -16.53
N PRO A 159 -26.86 4.39 -15.70
CA PRO A 159 -25.52 4.82 -15.28
C PRO A 159 -24.81 3.79 -14.41
N ILE A 160 -25.54 3.02 -13.59
CA ILE A 160 -24.96 1.91 -12.81
C ILE A 160 -24.39 0.84 -13.74
N PHE A 161 -25.18 0.40 -14.73
CA PHE A 161 -24.71 -0.59 -15.70
C PHE A 161 -23.47 -0.12 -16.46
N ILE A 162 -23.41 1.16 -16.84
CA ILE A 162 -22.23 1.73 -17.51
C ILE A 162 -21.02 1.74 -16.58
N ILE A 163 -21.19 2.17 -15.32
CA ILE A 163 -20.09 2.19 -14.33
C ILE A 163 -19.60 0.76 -14.05
N LEU A 164 -20.50 -0.20 -13.84
CA LEU A 164 -20.15 -1.61 -13.62
C LEU A 164 -19.47 -2.22 -14.85
N PHE A 165 -19.95 -1.90 -16.06
CA PHE A 165 -19.32 -2.35 -17.29
C PHE A 165 -17.91 -1.78 -17.44
N LEU A 166 -17.71 -0.48 -17.21
CA LEU A 166 -16.38 0.15 -17.26
C LEU A 166 -15.45 -0.42 -16.20
N LEU A 167 -15.95 -0.70 -15.00
CA LEU A 167 -15.18 -1.29 -13.91
C LEU A 167 -14.79 -2.74 -14.25
N ALA A 168 -15.71 -3.55 -14.75
CA ALA A 168 -15.43 -4.91 -15.21
C ALA A 168 -14.43 -4.91 -16.38
N PHE A 169 -14.62 -4.03 -17.37
CA PHE A 169 -13.71 -3.85 -18.50
C PHE A 169 -12.31 -3.43 -18.03
N GLN A 170 -12.22 -2.49 -17.09
CA GLN A 170 -10.95 -2.06 -16.51
C GLN A 170 -10.27 -3.22 -15.77
N ILE A 171 -10.96 -3.95 -14.90
CA ILE A 171 -10.36 -5.05 -14.14
C ILE A 171 -9.91 -6.17 -15.08
N LEU A 172 -10.77 -6.65 -15.97
CA LEU A 172 -10.47 -7.75 -16.88
C LEU A 172 -9.36 -7.37 -17.87
N GLY A 173 -9.44 -6.17 -18.44
CA GLY A 173 -8.42 -5.65 -19.35
C GLY A 173 -7.07 -5.50 -18.67
N THR A 174 -7.02 -4.90 -17.48
CA THR A 174 -5.76 -4.71 -16.75
C THR A 174 -5.16 -6.04 -16.30
N ASN A 175 -5.98 -6.97 -15.80
CA ASN A 175 -5.51 -8.30 -15.39
C ASN A 175 -4.95 -9.10 -16.58
N HIS A 176 -5.53 -8.93 -17.77
CA HIS A 176 -5.02 -9.55 -18.99
C HIS A 176 -3.59 -9.09 -19.33
N PHE A 177 -3.24 -7.82 -19.09
CA PHE A 177 -1.90 -7.27 -19.36
C PHE A 177 -0.87 -7.57 -18.25
N LEU A 178 -1.31 -7.71 -16.99
CA LEU A 178 -0.40 -7.79 -15.84
C LEU A 178 -0.16 -9.20 -15.28
N GLY A 179 -0.82 -10.24 -15.79
CA GLY A 179 -0.46 -11.61 -15.42
C GLY A 179 -1.51 -12.69 -15.65
N LYS A 180 -2.77 -12.33 -15.94
CA LYS A 180 -3.90 -13.30 -16.02
C LYS A 180 -4.02 -14.15 -14.76
N GLU A 181 -3.58 -13.61 -13.65
CA GLU A 181 -3.50 -14.28 -12.38
C GLU A 181 -4.83 -14.14 -11.61
N LYS A 182 -5.04 -15.02 -10.63
CA LYS A 182 -6.13 -14.87 -9.66
C LYS A 182 -5.77 -13.73 -8.69
N PRO A 183 -6.77 -13.09 -8.04
CA PRO A 183 -6.49 -12.02 -7.08
C PRO A 183 -5.47 -12.41 -5.99
N THR A 184 -5.55 -13.63 -5.45
CA THR A 184 -4.64 -14.14 -4.42
C THR A 184 -3.21 -14.32 -4.92
N THR A 185 -3.02 -14.87 -6.12
CA THR A 185 -1.69 -15.05 -6.70
C THR A 185 -1.06 -13.70 -7.04
N LEU A 186 -1.83 -12.77 -7.59
CA LEU A 186 -1.36 -11.42 -7.89
C LEU A 186 -1.00 -10.63 -6.61
N PHE A 187 -1.79 -10.77 -5.55
CA PHE A 187 -1.52 -10.14 -4.25
C PHE A 187 -0.17 -10.58 -3.68
N ASN A 188 0.11 -11.89 -3.69
CA ASN A 188 1.36 -12.45 -3.15
C ASN A 188 2.58 -12.14 -4.03
N GLN A 189 2.39 -11.92 -5.33
CA GLN A 189 3.50 -11.70 -6.27
C GLN A 189 3.83 -10.21 -6.46
N SER A 190 2.83 -9.32 -6.50
CA SER A 190 3.05 -7.91 -6.78
C SER A 190 1.92 -7.01 -6.28
N THR A 191 2.16 -6.33 -5.16
CA THR A 191 1.26 -5.30 -4.63
C THR A 191 0.96 -4.19 -5.65
N SER A 192 1.98 -3.76 -6.40
CA SER A 192 1.84 -2.72 -7.43
C SER A 192 0.89 -3.12 -8.56
N ALA A 193 1.04 -4.35 -9.08
CA ALA A 193 0.14 -4.89 -10.10
C ALA A 193 -1.27 -5.09 -9.54
N PHE A 194 -1.38 -5.60 -8.31
CA PHE A 194 -2.66 -5.78 -7.63
C PHE A 194 -3.43 -4.45 -7.50
N VAL A 195 -2.80 -3.38 -7.04
CA VAL A 195 -3.42 -2.05 -6.93
C VAL A 195 -3.80 -1.49 -8.30
N ASN A 196 -2.97 -1.72 -9.33
CA ASN A 196 -3.27 -1.26 -10.67
C ASN A 196 -4.49 -1.99 -11.27
N VAL A 197 -4.68 -3.28 -10.98
CA VAL A 197 -5.89 -4.05 -11.36
C VAL A 197 -7.08 -3.68 -10.46
N TYR A 198 -7.03 -4.02 -9.17
CA TYR A 198 -8.19 -4.01 -8.28
C TYR A 198 -8.37 -2.68 -7.52
N GLY A 199 -7.28 -1.96 -7.27
CA GLY A 199 -7.30 -0.69 -6.52
C GLY A 199 -6.80 -0.83 -5.08
N ILE A 200 -6.76 0.31 -4.39
CA ILE A 200 -6.19 0.43 -3.05
C ILE A 200 -7.12 -0.22 -2.01
N LEU A 201 -8.43 0.04 -2.07
CA LEU A 201 -9.37 -0.51 -1.07
C LEU A 201 -9.38 -2.05 -1.04
N PRO A 202 -9.43 -2.77 -2.18
CA PRO A 202 -9.30 -4.23 -2.17
C PRO A 202 -7.96 -4.73 -1.61
N LEU A 203 -6.87 -3.97 -1.74
CA LEU A 203 -5.55 -4.37 -1.20
C LEU A 203 -5.63 -4.49 0.32
N TYR A 204 -6.07 -3.43 1.01
CA TYR A 204 -6.20 -3.43 2.46
C TYR A 204 -7.20 -4.49 2.95
N PHE A 205 -8.24 -4.78 2.17
CA PHE A 205 -9.16 -5.86 2.48
C PHE A 205 -8.48 -7.24 2.40
N PHE A 206 -7.66 -7.48 1.36
CA PHE A 206 -6.87 -8.70 1.24
C PHE A 206 -5.83 -8.83 2.37
N GLU A 207 -5.12 -7.75 2.71
CA GLU A 207 -4.20 -7.75 3.85
C GLU A 207 -4.90 -8.10 5.16
N PHE A 208 -6.07 -7.53 5.42
CA PHE A 208 -6.86 -7.86 6.62
C PHE A 208 -7.23 -9.34 6.65
N LEU A 209 -7.67 -9.91 5.53
CA LEU A 209 -7.97 -11.34 5.43
C LEU A 209 -6.74 -12.21 5.64
N SER A 210 -5.61 -11.87 5.01
CA SER A 210 -4.34 -12.59 5.17
C SER A 210 -3.83 -12.55 6.60
N PHE A 211 -3.92 -11.39 7.25
CA PHE A 211 -3.55 -11.22 8.66
C PHE A 211 -4.39 -12.11 9.57
N TYR A 212 -5.71 -12.04 9.43
CA TYR A 212 -6.63 -12.87 10.22
C TYR A 212 -6.43 -14.36 9.95
N GLN A 213 -6.16 -14.75 8.70
CA GLN A 213 -5.89 -16.15 8.37
C GLN A 213 -4.57 -16.63 8.97
N SER A 214 -3.51 -15.81 8.94
CA SER A 214 -2.21 -16.16 9.53
C SER A 214 -2.27 -16.35 11.05
N GLU A 215 -3.08 -15.56 11.76
CA GLU A 215 -3.27 -15.69 13.21
C GLU A 215 -4.01 -16.99 13.60
N ASN A 216 -4.78 -17.57 12.66
CA ASN A 216 -5.54 -18.81 12.87
C ASN A 216 -4.81 -20.07 12.38
N ILE A 217 -3.64 -19.95 11.76
CA ILE A 217 -2.79 -21.11 11.47
C ILE A 217 -2.11 -21.48 12.79
N ASN A 218 -2.64 -22.49 13.47
CA ASN A 218 -1.98 -23.08 14.63
C ASN A 218 -0.54 -23.46 14.24
N GLU A 219 0.46 -23.01 14.99
CA GLU A 219 1.88 -23.37 14.83
C GLU A 219 2.13 -24.90 14.83
N GLN A 220 1.11 -25.71 15.17
CA GLN A 220 1.13 -27.17 15.23
C GLN A 220 1.19 -27.91 13.88
N ASP A 221 0.84 -27.27 12.75
CA ASP A 221 0.82 -27.94 11.43
C ASP A 221 2.06 -27.68 10.58
N SER A 222 3.03 -26.90 11.07
CA SER A 222 4.36 -26.92 10.47
C SER A 222 4.98 -28.25 10.85
N PRO A 223 5.29 -29.16 9.89
CA PRO A 223 6.14 -30.29 10.23
C PRO A 223 7.37 -29.67 10.92
N PRO A 224 7.80 -30.20 12.09
CA PRO A 224 9.06 -29.75 12.67
C PRO A 224 10.03 -29.80 11.50
N ALA A 225 10.68 -28.66 11.22
CA ALA A 225 11.70 -28.62 10.18
C ALA A 225 12.47 -29.90 10.39
N THR A 226 12.43 -30.81 9.42
CA THR A 226 13.18 -32.04 9.49
C THR A 226 14.61 -31.55 9.43
N ALA A 227 15.11 -31.14 10.60
CA ALA A 227 16.50 -31.13 10.93
C ALA A 227 16.91 -32.49 10.42
N ALA A 228 17.73 -32.46 9.37
CA ALA A 228 18.36 -33.64 8.91
C ALA A 228 19.28 -34.06 10.07
N GLU A 229 18.69 -34.71 11.09
CA GLU A 229 19.31 -35.18 12.33
C GLU A 229 20.43 -36.18 12.02
N ASN A 230 20.61 -36.52 10.74
CA ASN A 230 21.55 -37.51 10.25
C ASN A 230 22.61 -36.94 9.27
N LEU A 231 22.78 -35.62 9.13
CA LEU A 231 23.83 -35.09 8.23
C LEU A 231 25.20 -34.90 8.91
N ILE A 232 25.26 -34.96 10.23
CA ILE A 232 26.51 -34.80 10.97
C ILE A 232 26.49 -35.81 12.11
N ASP A 233 27.40 -36.80 12.08
CA ASP A 233 27.68 -37.62 13.26
C ASP A 233 28.07 -36.68 14.42
N GLU A 234 27.15 -36.45 15.36
CA GLU A 234 27.36 -35.57 16.52
C GLU A 234 28.61 -35.96 17.33
N GLU A 235 29.00 -37.24 17.28
CA GLU A 235 30.20 -37.79 17.92
C GLU A 235 31.50 -37.20 17.35
N VAL A 236 31.54 -36.78 16.07
CA VAL A 236 32.78 -36.28 15.44
C VAL A 236 33.14 -34.87 15.92
N ILE A 237 32.16 -34.06 16.33
CA ILE A 237 32.36 -32.65 16.68
C ILE A 237 32.49 -32.43 18.20
N LYS A 238 31.72 -33.16 19.01
CA LYS A 238 31.66 -32.94 20.48
C LYS A 238 32.99 -33.20 21.20
N ASP A 239 33.77 -34.17 20.75
CA ASP A 239 34.95 -34.64 21.52
C ASP A 239 36.27 -33.97 21.14
N LYS A 240 36.31 -33.11 20.11
CA LYS A 240 37.60 -32.59 19.58
C LYS A 240 37.80 -31.08 19.65
N ILE A 241 36.77 -30.27 19.96
CA ILE A 241 36.87 -28.82 19.82
C ILE A 241 36.40 -28.12 21.09
N LYS A 242 37.36 -27.73 21.95
CA LYS A 242 37.11 -26.82 23.08
C LYS A 242 36.98 -25.39 22.54
N ILE A 243 35.76 -24.98 22.24
CA ILE A 243 35.46 -23.61 21.78
C ILE A 243 35.58 -22.65 22.98
N SER A 244 36.45 -21.65 22.87
CA SER A 244 36.67 -20.65 23.92
C SER A 244 35.87 -19.37 23.69
N ASN A 245 35.77 -18.90 22.44
CA ASN A 245 35.05 -17.69 22.06
C ASN A 245 34.31 -17.89 20.73
N ILE A 246 33.15 -17.27 20.60
CA ILE A 246 32.38 -17.19 19.35
C ILE A 246 32.37 -15.72 18.92
N ILE A 247 32.85 -15.44 17.70
CA ILE A 247 32.83 -14.10 17.12
C ILE A 247 31.93 -14.14 15.89
N VAL A 248 30.94 -13.26 15.86
CA VAL A 248 29.97 -13.14 14.77
C VAL A 248 30.17 -11.79 14.11
N ILE A 249 30.29 -11.77 12.78
CA ILE A 249 30.48 -10.56 11.99
C ILE A 249 29.34 -10.47 10.98
N GLN A 250 28.47 -9.48 11.16
CA GLN A 250 27.45 -9.13 10.19
C GLN A 250 28.06 -8.25 9.09
N LEU A 251 27.83 -8.65 7.84
CA LEU A 251 28.25 -7.88 6.66
C LEU A 251 27.01 -7.22 6.06
N GLU A 252 26.91 -5.90 6.21
CA GLU A 252 25.76 -5.11 5.77
C GLU A 252 25.62 -5.13 4.24
N SER A 253 24.42 -5.46 3.76
CA SER A 253 24.04 -5.41 2.33
C SER A 253 24.99 -6.14 1.36
N LEU A 254 25.61 -7.24 1.80
CA LEU A 254 26.53 -8.05 0.98
C LEU A 254 25.78 -9.18 0.24
N ASP A 255 25.77 -9.14 -1.10
CA ASP A 255 25.27 -10.26 -1.91
C ASP A 255 26.40 -11.26 -2.21
N ARG A 256 26.13 -12.56 -2.03
CA ARG A 256 27.08 -13.65 -2.35
C ARG A 256 27.71 -13.53 -3.75
N LYS A 257 26.98 -13.02 -4.75
CA LYS A 257 27.45 -12.86 -6.14
C LYS A 257 28.71 -12.02 -6.26
N ILE A 258 29.00 -11.15 -5.30
CA ILE A 258 30.21 -10.32 -5.33
C ILE A 258 31.45 -11.08 -4.83
N ILE A 259 31.26 -12.17 -4.07
CA ILE A 259 32.35 -13.03 -3.60
C ILE A 259 32.90 -13.83 -4.79
N GLY A 260 34.18 -13.64 -5.10
CA GLY A 260 34.84 -14.20 -6.27
C GLY A 260 34.64 -13.39 -7.55
N TYR A 261 33.92 -12.27 -7.51
CA TYR A 261 33.73 -11.41 -8.67
C TYR A 261 34.92 -10.48 -8.89
N GLU A 262 35.28 -10.30 -10.17
CA GLU A 262 36.31 -9.37 -10.62
C GLU A 262 35.71 -8.31 -11.53
N HIS A 263 36.03 -7.04 -11.27
CA HIS A 263 35.70 -5.95 -12.16
C HIS A 263 36.97 -5.44 -12.83
N LYS A 264 37.02 -5.52 -14.16
CA LYS A 264 38.22 -5.14 -14.96
C LYS A 264 39.49 -5.86 -14.49
N GLY A 265 39.38 -7.13 -14.12
CA GLY A 265 40.50 -7.96 -13.64
C GLY A 265 40.97 -7.65 -12.22
N ILE A 266 40.24 -6.84 -11.46
CA ILE A 266 40.53 -6.54 -10.06
C ILE A 266 39.46 -7.23 -9.18
N PRO A 267 39.84 -8.08 -8.21
CA PRO A 267 38.89 -8.72 -7.31
C PRO A 267 38.21 -7.68 -6.42
N ILE A 268 36.88 -7.74 -6.34
CA ILE A 268 36.10 -6.80 -5.52
C ILE A 268 36.23 -7.11 -4.02
N THR A 269 36.28 -8.39 -3.65
CA THR A 269 36.35 -8.84 -2.25
C THR A 269 37.56 -9.74 -1.98
N PRO A 270 38.81 -9.28 -2.18
CA PRO A 270 39.99 -10.14 -2.15
C PRO A 270 40.15 -10.90 -0.82
N PHE A 271 39.90 -10.24 0.32
CA PHE A 271 39.96 -10.85 1.64
C PHE A 271 38.90 -11.95 1.82
N LEU A 272 37.64 -11.70 1.43
CA LEU A 272 36.57 -12.71 1.54
C LEU A 272 36.80 -13.88 0.57
N ASN A 273 37.41 -13.63 -0.59
CA ASN A 273 37.77 -14.68 -1.54
C ASN A 273 38.85 -15.61 -0.96
N GLU A 274 39.78 -15.07 -0.19
CA GLU A 274 40.77 -15.86 0.53
C GLU A 274 40.14 -16.60 1.71
N LEU A 275 39.27 -15.93 2.47
CA LEU A 275 38.57 -16.52 3.61
C LEU A 275 37.73 -17.73 3.18
N LYS A 276 37.00 -17.62 2.06
CA LYS A 276 36.23 -18.72 1.45
C LYS A 276 37.06 -19.99 1.23
N LYS A 277 38.36 -19.87 0.92
CA LYS A 277 39.26 -21.02 0.70
C LYS A 277 39.72 -21.68 2.01
N LYS A 278 39.64 -20.96 3.13
CA LYS A 278 40.14 -21.39 4.45
C LYS A 278 39.03 -21.72 5.44
N SER A 279 37.77 -21.45 5.11
CA SER A 279 36.62 -21.65 5.98
C SER A 279 35.59 -22.56 5.35
N LEU A 280 34.66 -23.07 6.17
CA LEU A 280 33.40 -23.58 5.66
C LEU A 280 32.65 -22.41 5.01
N PHE A 281 32.23 -22.60 3.77
CA PHE A 281 31.51 -21.61 2.99
C PHE A 281 30.28 -22.26 2.37
N PHE A 282 29.12 -21.63 2.55
CA PHE A 282 27.85 -22.15 2.08
C PHE A 282 27.38 -21.32 0.87
N ASP A 283 27.50 -21.89 -0.33
CA ASP A 283 27.09 -21.20 -1.57
C ASP A 283 25.56 -21.01 -1.69
N ASN A 284 24.77 -21.78 -0.94
CA ASN A 284 23.30 -21.77 -0.98
C ASN A 284 22.69 -21.32 0.36
N PHE A 285 23.25 -20.26 0.97
CA PHE A 285 22.72 -19.63 2.16
C PHE A 285 21.95 -18.35 1.80
N TYR A 286 20.71 -18.22 2.27
CA TYR A 286 19.81 -17.13 1.92
C TYR A 286 19.38 -16.38 3.16
N ALA A 287 19.38 -15.06 3.10
CA ALA A 287 18.88 -14.24 4.19
C ALA A 287 17.34 -14.31 4.25
N GLN A 288 16.81 -14.43 5.46
CA GLN A 288 15.38 -14.37 5.74
C GLN A 288 15.08 -13.04 6.43
N HIS A 289 14.90 -11.97 5.65
CA HIS A 289 14.50 -10.67 6.19
C HIS A 289 13.45 -10.03 5.28
N ILE A 290 12.55 -9.24 5.88
CA ILE A 290 11.46 -8.55 5.19
C ILE A 290 11.70 -7.04 5.23
N ASN A 291 12.09 -6.49 6.39
CA ASN A 291 12.04 -5.05 6.64
C ASN A 291 13.36 -4.42 7.13
N GLY A 292 14.44 -5.20 7.32
CA GLY A 292 15.78 -4.64 7.54
C GLY A 292 16.78 -5.61 8.15
N SER A 293 17.98 -5.11 8.46
CA SER A 293 19.07 -5.90 9.02
C SER A 293 18.76 -6.48 10.41
N PHE A 294 17.80 -5.90 11.13
CA PHE A 294 17.36 -6.40 12.44
C PHE A 294 16.65 -7.77 12.36
N ASP A 295 16.01 -8.09 11.24
CA ASP A 295 15.41 -9.42 11.05
C ASP A 295 16.51 -10.49 11.02
N ALA A 296 17.64 -10.19 10.38
CA ALA A 296 18.79 -11.10 10.34
C ALA A 296 19.41 -11.29 11.73
N GLU A 297 19.49 -10.23 12.54
CA GLU A 297 19.94 -10.31 13.93
C GLU A 297 18.97 -11.16 14.77
N PHE A 298 17.67 -10.94 14.61
CA PHE A 298 16.64 -11.69 15.34
C PHE A 298 16.72 -13.18 15.00
N SER A 299 16.67 -13.55 13.71
CA SER A 299 16.78 -14.95 13.27
C SER A 299 18.10 -15.62 13.64
N PHE A 300 19.18 -14.86 13.82
CA PHE A 300 20.47 -15.42 14.22
C PHE A 300 20.57 -15.68 15.72
N LEU A 301 19.93 -14.84 16.55
CA LEU A 301 20.09 -14.87 18.01
C LEU A 301 18.99 -15.66 18.75
N THR A 302 17.90 -16.03 18.07
CA THR A 302 16.78 -16.79 18.65
C THR A 302 16.62 -18.13 17.96
#